data_AF-A0A9C9EQC3-F1
#
_entry.id   AF-A0A9C9EQC3-F1
#
_cell.length_a   1.000
_cell.length_b   1.000
_cell.length_c   1.000
_cell.angle_alpha   90.00
_cell.angle_beta   90.00
_cell.angle_gamma   90.00
#
_symmetry.space_group_name_H-M   'P 1'
#
loop_
_entity.id
_entity.type
_entity.pdbx_description
1 polymer ?
#
loop_
_entity_poly.entity_id
_entity_poly.type
_entity_poly.pdbx_seq_one_letter_code
_entity_poly.pdbx_strand_id
1 'polypeptide(L)'
;MALADITEKQKEERKREKRLVHFTNTITRDFLDSKFFKSRTKKTREYADYFVKSFLDYLFFELHKEIKELHQSHIQHFMLEYAPRRLTFPGESSKNAVATLTGLLSFLEEKGHIHNSSVLIKEVKKHNRAFLKLLPKKKKTAKKTPTKKKKSTGKGPAEITRFSGVGRNDPCPCGSGKKYKKCCGRPK
;
A
#
# COMPACT_ATOMS: atom_id res chain seq x y z
N MET A 1 -6.53 -38.47 -13.87
CA MET A 1 -7.38 -37.83 -12.85
C MET A 1 -6.76 -36.57 -12.22
N ALA A 2 -5.44 -36.45 -12.05
CA ALA A 2 -4.83 -35.34 -11.28
C ALA A 2 -4.94 -33.90 -11.87
N LEU A 3 -4.99 -33.70 -13.19
CA LEU A 3 -4.96 -32.35 -13.78
C LEU A 3 -6.29 -31.60 -13.62
N ALA A 4 -7.43 -32.30 -13.72
CA ALA A 4 -8.75 -31.71 -13.56
C ALA A 4 -8.96 -31.19 -12.13
N ASP A 5 -8.53 -31.95 -11.12
CA ASP A 5 -8.62 -31.57 -9.71
C ASP A 5 -7.76 -30.34 -9.38
N ILE A 6 -6.57 -30.24 -9.97
CA ILE A 6 -5.70 -29.06 -9.83
C ILE A 6 -6.38 -27.82 -10.44
N THR A 7 -6.97 -27.95 -11.63
CA THR A 7 -7.63 -26.83 -12.30
C THR A 7 -8.87 -26.34 -11.56
N GLU A 8 -9.69 -27.24 -11.01
CA GLU A 8 -10.87 -26.86 -10.23
C GLU A 8 -10.47 -26.25 -8.89
N LYS A 9 -9.43 -26.77 -8.22
CA LYS A 9 -8.88 -26.16 -7.01
C LYS A 9 -8.38 -24.73 -7.25
N GLN A 10 -7.64 -24.50 -8.34
CA GLN A 10 -7.19 -23.16 -8.73
C GLN A 10 -8.34 -22.21 -9.05
N LYS A 11 -9.42 -22.72 -9.66
CA LYS A 11 -10.61 -21.94 -10.00
C LYS A 11 -11.40 -21.53 -8.75
N GLU A 12 -11.56 -22.43 -7.79
CA GLU A 12 -12.18 -22.14 -6.50
C GLU A 12 -11.34 -21.15 -5.68
N GLU A 13 -10.01 -21.28 -5.71
CA GLU A 13 -9.10 -20.32 -5.10
C GLU A 13 -9.28 -18.93 -5.71
N ARG A 14 -9.22 -18.78 -7.04
CA ARG A 14 -9.47 -17.49 -7.72
C ARG A 14 -10.84 -16.90 -7.38
N LYS A 15 -11.89 -17.74 -7.24
CA LYS A 15 -13.22 -17.27 -6.80
C LYS A 15 -13.19 -16.76 -5.36
N ARG A 16 -12.48 -17.45 -4.46
CA ARG A 16 -12.26 -17.01 -3.07
C ARG A 16 -11.52 -15.67 -3.04
N GLU A 17 -10.43 -15.53 -3.78
CA GLU A 17 -9.65 -14.28 -3.85
C GLU A 17 -10.52 -13.11 -4.34
N LYS A 18 -11.31 -13.30 -5.41
CA LYS A 18 -12.23 -12.26 -5.90
C LYS A 18 -13.25 -11.83 -4.85
N ARG A 19 -13.81 -12.78 -4.09
CA ARG A 19 -14.75 -12.48 -3.00
C ARG A 19 -14.06 -11.67 -1.89
N LEU A 20 -12.83 -12.04 -1.52
CA LEU A 20 -12.05 -11.33 -0.51
C LEU A 20 -11.70 -9.91 -0.96
N VAL A 21 -11.25 -9.73 -2.20
CA VAL A 21 -10.97 -8.39 -2.77
C VAL A 21 -12.22 -7.53 -2.77
N HIS A 22 -13.37 -8.08 -3.19
CA HIS A 22 -14.63 -7.35 -3.15
C HIS A 22 -15.00 -6.94 -1.71
N PHE A 23 -14.91 -7.88 -0.78
CA PHE A 23 -15.17 -7.64 0.63
C PHE A 23 -14.24 -6.56 1.23
N THR A 24 -12.93 -6.66 0.98
CA THR A 24 -11.93 -5.67 1.39
C THR A 24 -12.26 -4.27 0.88
N ASN A 25 -12.64 -4.15 -0.40
CA ASN A 25 -13.04 -2.87 -0.99
C ASN A 25 -14.30 -2.29 -0.35
N THR A 26 -15.31 -3.13 -0.10
CA THR A 26 -16.57 -2.72 0.53
C THR A 26 -16.32 -2.23 1.96
N ILE A 27 -15.62 -3.02 2.79
CA ILE A 27 -15.28 -2.65 4.18
C ILE A 27 -14.47 -1.35 4.21
N THR A 28 -13.49 -1.22 3.31
CA THR A 28 -12.66 -0.01 3.25
C THR A 28 -13.49 1.23 2.93
N ARG A 29 -14.35 1.16 1.92
CA ARG A 29 -15.22 2.28 1.54
C ARG A 29 -16.14 2.66 2.70
N ASP A 30 -16.83 1.67 3.26
CA ASP A 30 -17.79 1.90 4.34
C ASP A 30 -17.12 2.46 5.60
N PHE A 31 -15.88 2.03 5.90
CA PHE A 31 -15.08 2.61 6.98
C PHE A 31 -14.72 4.08 6.71
N LEU A 32 -14.26 4.41 5.50
CA LEU A 32 -13.86 5.77 5.15
C LEU A 32 -15.03 6.77 5.14
N ASP A 33 -16.25 6.27 4.94
CA ASP A 33 -17.50 7.05 5.00
C ASP A 33 -18.14 7.04 6.40
N SER A 34 -17.60 6.24 7.33
CA SER A 34 -18.12 6.13 8.70
C SER A 34 -17.70 7.29 9.60
N LYS A 35 -18.40 7.42 10.73
CA LYS A 35 -18.05 8.34 11.83
C LYS A 35 -16.67 8.08 12.46
N PHE A 36 -16.09 6.90 12.27
CA PHE A 36 -14.79 6.54 12.86
C PHE A 36 -13.60 7.11 12.07
N PHE A 37 -13.82 7.54 10.83
CA PHE A 37 -12.81 8.21 10.03
C PHE A 37 -13.03 9.73 10.00
N LYS A 38 -12.22 10.48 10.75
CA LYS A 38 -12.42 11.93 10.96
C LYS A 38 -11.82 12.83 9.88
N SER A 39 -10.86 12.35 9.09
CA SER A 39 -10.13 13.22 8.16
C SER A 39 -10.86 13.41 6.84
N ARG A 40 -10.90 14.65 6.33
CA ARG A 40 -11.59 14.99 5.07
C ARG A 40 -10.65 15.33 3.92
N THR A 41 -9.33 15.29 4.13
CA THR A 41 -8.40 15.65 3.06
C THR A 41 -8.21 14.47 2.11
N LYS A 42 -8.22 14.75 0.80
CA LYS A 42 -8.06 13.73 -0.26
C LYS A 42 -6.85 12.81 -0.02
N LYS A 43 -5.69 13.38 0.31
CA LYS A 43 -4.44 12.64 0.56
C LYS A 43 -4.51 11.68 1.75
N THR A 44 -5.21 12.07 2.83
CA THR A 44 -5.33 11.20 4.00
C THR A 44 -6.31 10.07 3.76
N ARG A 45 -7.38 10.34 3.00
CA ARG A 45 -8.34 9.32 2.58
C ARG A 45 -7.72 8.29 1.63
N GLU A 46 -6.96 8.73 0.64
CA GLU A 46 -6.20 7.83 -0.26
C GLU A 46 -5.20 6.96 0.51
N TYR A 47 -4.49 7.55 1.47
CA TYR A 47 -3.58 6.78 2.33
C TYR A 47 -4.33 5.78 3.22
N ALA A 48 -5.44 6.19 3.83
CA ALA A 48 -6.25 5.32 4.67
C ALA A 48 -6.86 4.17 3.86
N ASP A 49 -7.34 4.44 2.64
CA ASP A 49 -7.81 3.41 1.70
C ASP A 49 -6.75 2.35 1.46
N TYR A 50 -5.56 2.78 1.03
CA TYR A 50 -4.42 1.89 0.80
C TYR A 50 -4.03 1.11 2.07
N PHE A 51 -3.96 1.78 3.21
CA PHE A 51 -3.52 1.18 4.47
C PHE A 51 -4.50 0.14 5.00
N VAL A 52 -5.82 0.43 4.95
CA VAL A 52 -6.87 -0.50 5.39
C VAL A 52 -6.91 -1.72 4.48
N LYS A 53 -6.87 -1.53 3.15
CA LYS A 53 -6.79 -2.65 2.20
C LYS A 53 -5.58 -3.52 2.46
N SER A 54 -4.42 -2.91 2.66
CA SER A 54 -3.18 -3.62 2.96
C SER A 54 -3.25 -4.42 4.26
N PHE A 55 -3.95 -3.91 5.28
CA PHE A 55 -4.16 -4.62 6.54
C PHE A 55 -5.10 -5.82 6.35
N LEU A 56 -6.20 -5.65 5.64
CA LEU A 56 -7.15 -6.73 5.35
C LEU A 56 -6.52 -7.80 4.46
N ASP A 57 -5.76 -7.39 3.44
CA ASP A 57 -5.04 -8.32 2.57
C ASP A 57 -3.99 -9.12 3.34
N TYR A 58 -3.28 -8.48 4.28
CA TYR A 58 -2.38 -9.19 5.20
C TYR A 58 -3.12 -10.28 6.00
N LEU A 59 -4.32 -10.00 6.52
CA LEU A 59 -5.09 -11.01 7.24
C LEU A 59 -5.52 -12.16 6.32
N PHE A 60 -6.03 -11.84 5.13
CA PHE A 60 -6.67 -12.83 4.26
C PHE A 60 -5.70 -13.66 3.42
N PHE A 61 -4.60 -13.05 2.96
CA PHE A 61 -3.67 -13.67 2.02
C PHE A 61 -2.35 -14.07 2.67
N GLU A 62 -1.83 -13.29 3.63
CA GLU A 62 -0.58 -13.65 4.31
C GLU A 62 -0.86 -14.62 5.48
N LEU A 63 -1.86 -14.32 6.31
CA LEU A 63 -2.21 -15.17 7.45
C LEU A 63 -3.25 -16.25 7.13
N HIS A 64 -3.96 -16.14 5.99
CA HIS A 64 -5.10 -17.00 5.66
C HIS A 64 -6.17 -17.06 6.77
N LYS A 65 -6.38 -15.96 7.49
CA LYS A 65 -7.31 -15.84 8.63
C LYS A 65 -8.54 -15.02 8.28
N GLU A 66 -9.66 -15.31 8.93
CA GLU A 66 -10.85 -14.47 8.87
C GLU A 66 -10.78 -13.30 9.87
N ILE A 67 -11.58 -12.24 9.65
CA ILE A 67 -11.59 -11.08 10.57
C ILE A 67 -11.97 -11.49 12.00
N LYS A 68 -12.86 -12.47 12.17
CA LYS A 68 -13.27 -12.98 13.48
C LYS A 68 -12.13 -13.61 14.28
N GLU A 69 -11.08 -14.07 13.62
CA GLU A 69 -9.88 -14.66 14.23
C GLU A 69 -8.81 -13.59 14.55
N LEU A 70 -9.15 -12.30 14.47
CA LEU A 70 -8.20 -11.22 14.74
C LEU A 70 -7.83 -11.16 16.23
N HIS A 71 -6.54 -11.31 16.54
CA HIS A 71 -5.99 -11.28 17.89
C HIS A 71 -4.78 -10.34 17.99
N GLN A 72 -4.29 -10.11 19.21
CA GLN A 72 -3.18 -9.18 19.50
C GLN A 72 -1.90 -9.50 18.74
N SER A 73 -1.56 -10.79 18.61
CA SER A 73 -0.38 -11.25 17.86
C SER A 73 -0.41 -10.80 16.40
N HIS A 74 -1.59 -10.83 15.76
CA HIS A 74 -1.76 -10.41 14.37
C HIS A 74 -1.51 -8.91 14.20
N ILE A 75 -1.97 -8.09 15.17
CA ILE A 75 -1.72 -6.64 15.20
C ILE A 75 -0.23 -6.37 15.39
N GLN A 76 0.41 -7.06 16.33
CA GLN A 76 1.84 -6.89 16.60
C GLN A 76 2.68 -7.24 15.38
N HIS A 77 2.45 -8.40 14.76
CA HIS A 77 3.18 -8.84 13.56
C HIS A 77 2.91 -7.90 12.37
N PHE A 78 1.67 -7.45 12.19
CA PHE A 78 1.35 -6.46 11.17
C PHE A 78 2.16 -5.17 11.37
N MET A 79 2.14 -4.61 12.59
CA MET A 79 2.79 -3.33 12.87
C MET A 79 4.31 -3.42 12.85
N LEU A 80 4.91 -4.47 13.41
CA LEU A 80 6.36 -4.52 13.61
C LEU A 80 7.12 -5.18 12.46
N GLU A 81 6.47 -6.08 11.70
CA GLU A 81 7.15 -6.89 10.70
C GLU A 81 6.62 -6.64 9.30
N TYR A 82 5.31 -6.76 9.09
CA TYR A 82 4.71 -6.68 7.75
C TYR A 82 4.70 -5.24 7.22
N ALA A 83 4.04 -4.32 7.95
CA ALA A 83 3.79 -2.97 7.49
C ALA A 83 5.07 -2.18 7.19
N PRO A 84 6.10 -2.15 8.07
CA PRO A 84 7.34 -1.41 7.80
C PRO A 84 8.14 -1.93 6.60
N ARG A 85 8.02 -3.22 6.26
CA ARG A 85 8.76 -3.86 5.16
C ARG A 85 8.02 -3.79 3.83
N ARG A 86 6.69 -3.91 3.84
CA ARG A 86 5.88 -4.04 2.63
C ARG A 86 5.17 -2.75 2.23
N LEU A 87 4.87 -1.86 3.17
CA LEU A 87 4.08 -0.66 2.89
C LEU A 87 4.96 0.56 2.67
N THR A 88 4.51 1.42 1.77
CA THR A 88 5.13 2.73 1.54
C THR A 88 4.43 3.79 2.38
N PHE A 89 5.21 4.56 3.14
CA PHE A 89 4.70 5.60 4.04
C PHE A 89 5.12 6.98 3.54
N PRO A 90 4.25 7.69 2.81
CA PRO A 90 4.59 9.02 2.30
C PRO A 90 4.56 10.06 3.43
N GLY A 91 5.70 10.28 4.10
CA GLY A 91 5.89 11.40 5.02
C GLY A 91 4.99 11.36 6.26
N GLU A 92 4.22 12.43 6.49
CA GLU A 92 3.41 12.61 7.71
C GLU A 92 2.21 11.65 7.82
N SER A 93 1.82 10.99 6.73
CA SER A 93 0.72 10.01 6.74
C SER A 93 0.97 8.85 7.71
N SER A 94 2.24 8.55 8.00
CA SER A 94 2.65 7.60 9.04
C SER A 94 2.05 7.90 10.42
N LYS A 95 1.88 9.19 10.77
CA LYS A 95 1.27 9.62 12.03
C LYS A 95 -0.21 9.24 12.12
N ASN A 96 -0.87 9.12 10.96
CA ASN A 96 -2.29 8.78 10.88
C ASN A 96 -2.55 7.28 10.87
N ALA A 97 -1.54 6.44 10.61
CA ALA A 97 -1.68 4.99 10.52
C ALA A 97 -2.34 4.39 11.78
N VAL A 98 -1.89 4.84 12.97
CA VAL A 98 -2.47 4.37 14.24
C VAL A 98 -3.90 4.84 14.41
N ALA A 99 -4.21 6.10 14.11
CA ALA A 99 -5.59 6.60 14.17
C ALA A 99 -6.50 5.82 13.23
N THR A 100 -6.07 5.60 11.99
CA THR A 100 -6.78 4.79 10.99
C THR A 100 -7.01 3.37 11.49
N LEU A 101 -5.98 2.69 12.02
CA LEU A 101 -6.12 1.32 12.52
C LEU A 101 -7.05 1.23 13.71
N THR A 102 -6.95 2.15 14.68
CA THR A 102 -7.85 2.18 15.83
C THR A 102 -9.30 2.46 15.42
N GLY A 103 -9.52 3.37 14.48
CA GLY A 103 -10.86 3.65 13.94
C GLY A 103 -11.44 2.45 13.19
N LEU A 104 -10.60 1.76 12.40
CA LEU A 104 -11.01 0.54 11.70
C LEU A 104 -11.44 -0.54 12.67
N LEU A 105 -10.69 -0.77 13.75
CA LEU A 105 -11.04 -1.77 14.76
C LEU A 105 -12.38 -1.45 15.44
N SER A 106 -12.62 -0.19 15.81
CA SER A 106 -13.93 0.22 16.35
C SER A 106 -15.06 0.06 15.33
N PHE A 107 -14.79 0.36 14.06
CA PHE A 107 -15.76 0.15 12.98
C PHE A 107 -16.10 -1.33 12.77
N LEU A 108 -15.09 -2.21 12.77
CA LEU A 108 -15.28 -3.66 12.62
C LEU A 108 -16.10 -4.23 13.78
N GLU A 109 -15.96 -3.69 14.98
CA GLU A 109 -16.78 -4.07 16.13
C GLU A 109 -18.23 -3.58 16.00
N GLU A 110 -18.46 -2.33 15.56
CA GLU A 110 -19.82 -1.83 15.30
C GLU A 110 -20.53 -2.64 14.20
N LYS A 111 -19.79 -3.14 13.20
CA LYS A 111 -20.31 -4.02 12.15
C LYS A 111 -20.47 -5.49 12.59
N GLY A 112 -20.06 -5.84 13.82
CA GLY A 112 -20.17 -7.20 14.35
C GLY A 112 -19.17 -8.20 13.79
N HIS A 113 -18.08 -7.73 13.15
CA HIS A 113 -17.03 -8.61 12.63
C HIS A 113 -16.03 -9.06 13.71
N ILE A 114 -15.87 -8.27 14.78
CA ILE A 114 -15.03 -8.57 15.94
C ILE A 114 -15.74 -8.16 17.23
N HIS A 115 -15.31 -8.71 18.37
CA HIS A 115 -15.83 -8.38 19.71
C HIS A 115 -14.73 -7.98 20.71
N ASN A 116 -13.49 -7.90 20.24
CA ASN A 116 -12.30 -7.68 21.06
C ASN A 116 -11.59 -6.37 20.71
N SER A 117 -12.28 -5.37 20.13
CA SER A 117 -11.63 -4.16 19.63
C SER A 117 -10.89 -3.42 20.72
N SER A 118 -11.43 -3.40 21.94
CA SER A 118 -10.83 -2.75 23.11
C SER A 118 -9.42 -3.30 23.42
N VAL A 119 -9.23 -4.61 23.27
CA VAL A 119 -7.94 -5.28 23.49
C VAL A 119 -6.99 -4.97 22.34
N LEU A 120 -7.46 -5.06 21.10
CA LEU A 120 -6.66 -4.80 19.91
C LEU A 120 -6.19 -3.33 19.84
N ILE A 121 -7.06 -2.38 20.18
CA ILE A 121 -6.73 -0.94 20.22
C ILE A 121 -5.65 -0.64 21.26
N LYS A 122 -5.69 -1.32 22.42
CA LYS A 122 -4.61 -1.23 23.43
C LYS A 122 -3.28 -1.72 22.83
N GLU A 123 -3.31 -2.83 22.10
CA GLU A 123 -2.11 -3.38 21.45
C GLU A 123 -1.54 -2.42 20.39
N VAL A 124 -2.41 -1.84 19.55
CA VAL A 124 -2.00 -0.84 18.55
C VAL A 124 -1.31 0.35 19.22
N LYS A 125 -1.91 0.90 20.29
CA LYS A 125 -1.36 2.05 21.01
C LYS A 125 -0.02 1.72 21.67
N LYS A 126 0.10 0.53 22.28
CA LYS A 126 1.33 0.04 22.90
C LYS A 126 2.50 -0.03 21.90
N HIS A 127 2.25 -0.49 20.67
CA HIS A 127 3.29 -0.62 19.66
C HIS A 127 3.51 0.63 18.78
N ASN A 128 2.72 1.70 18.95
CA ASN A 128 2.81 2.93 18.14
C ASN A 128 4.23 3.50 18.07
N ARG A 129 4.90 3.66 19.23
CA ARG A 129 6.25 4.25 19.27
C ARG A 129 7.28 3.38 18.54
N ALA A 130 7.19 2.06 18.69
CA ALA A 130 8.08 1.13 17.99
C ALA A 130 7.83 1.16 16.49
N PHE A 131 6.56 1.11 16.09
CA PHE A 131 6.14 1.20 14.69
C PHE A 131 6.70 2.44 14.00
N LEU A 132 6.48 3.64 14.56
CA LEU A 132 6.96 4.90 13.98
C LEU A 132 8.50 4.98 13.86
N LYS A 133 9.25 4.25 14.70
CA LYS A 133 10.72 4.18 14.59
C LYS A 133 11.17 3.29 13.42
N LEU A 134 10.42 2.23 13.15
CA LEU A 134 10.70 1.27 12.07
C LEU A 134 10.33 1.83 10.70
N LEU A 135 9.41 2.79 10.64
CA LEU A 135 9.03 3.41 9.38
C LEU A 135 10.21 4.15 8.75
N PRO A 136 10.44 3.98 7.44
CA PRO A 136 11.51 4.67 6.74
C PRO A 136 11.27 6.18 6.81
N LYS A 137 12.05 6.88 7.63
CA LYS A 137 12.05 8.34 7.67
C LYS A 137 12.49 8.83 6.30
N LYS A 138 11.75 9.77 5.69
CA LYS A 138 12.26 10.52 4.54
C LYS A 138 13.67 10.99 4.91
N LYS A 139 14.70 10.46 4.23
CA LYS A 139 15.98 11.18 4.15
C LYS A 139 15.59 12.58 3.70
N LYS A 140 15.93 13.60 4.49
CA LYS A 140 15.81 14.99 4.05
C LYS A 140 16.57 15.04 2.73
N THR A 141 15.85 15.01 1.61
CA THR A 141 16.46 15.32 0.32
C THR A 141 17.00 16.72 0.51
N ALA A 142 18.32 16.82 0.54
CA ALA A 142 19.02 18.09 0.56
C ALA A 142 18.31 19.01 -0.43
N LYS A 143 17.81 20.11 0.11
CA LYS A 143 17.24 21.25 -0.58
C LYS A 143 18.14 21.50 -1.80
N LYS A 144 17.69 21.14 -3.01
CA LYS A 144 18.39 21.58 -4.22
C LYS A 144 18.22 23.09 -4.26
N THR A 145 19.33 23.76 -4.00
CA THR A 145 19.56 25.20 -4.07
C THR A 145 19.03 25.74 -5.41
N PRO A 146 18.45 26.95 -5.46
CA PRO A 146 18.06 27.57 -6.73
C PRO A 146 19.32 28.09 -7.42
N THR A 147 19.87 27.36 -8.38
CA THR A 147 20.91 27.89 -9.27
C THR A 147 20.28 28.77 -10.34
N LYS A 148 20.56 30.08 -10.24
CA LYS A 148 20.20 31.12 -11.20
C LYS A 148 20.88 30.92 -12.57
N LYS A 149 20.16 31.36 -13.62
CA LYS A 149 20.58 31.75 -14.99
C LYS A 149 20.89 30.57 -15.95
N LYS A 150 20.41 30.55 -17.21
CA LYS A 150 20.37 31.63 -18.22
C LYS A 150 19.21 31.41 -19.23
N LYS A 151 18.64 32.52 -19.72
CA LYS A 151 17.85 32.62 -20.96
C LYS A 151 18.68 32.12 -22.15
N SER A 152 18.08 31.34 -23.05
CA SER A 152 18.38 31.36 -24.49
C SER A 152 17.21 30.80 -25.28
N THR A 153 16.68 31.67 -26.13
CA THR A 153 15.67 31.50 -27.17
C THR A 153 16.09 30.49 -28.25
N GLY A 154 15.14 29.76 -28.84
CA GLY A 154 15.34 29.02 -30.10
C GLY A 154 14.25 28.01 -30.43
N LYS A 155 13.55 28.22 -31.56
CA LYS A 155 12.45 27.44 -32.15
C LYS A 155 12.89 26.03 -32.63
N GLY A 156 12.00 25.03 -32.55
CA GLY A 156 12.09 23.73 -33.26
C GLY A 156 11.23 22.63 -32.60
N PRO A 157 10.56 21.74 -33.35
CA PRO A 157 9.45 20.93 -32.84
C PRO A 157 9.93 19.78 -31.93
N ALA A 158 9.12 19.49 -30.93
CA ALA A 158 9.43 18.60 -29.81
C ALA A 158 9.63 17.13 -30.22
N GLU A 159 10.88 16.65 -30.19
CA GLU A 159 11.17 15.22 -30.05
C GLU A 159 11.42 14.90 -28.57
N ILE A 160 10.58 13.99 -28.08
CA ILE A 160 10.21 13.87 -26.69
C ILE A 160 11.21 12.88 -26.07
N THR A 161 12.23 13.41 -25.40
CA THR A 161 13.22 12.65 -24.64
C THR A 161 12.53 12.03 -23.42
N ARG A 162 11.76 10.96 -23.62
CA ARG A 162 10.75 10.48 -22.66
C ARG A 162 11.25 9.57 -21.54
N PHE A 163 12.52 9.19 -21.49
CA PHE A 163 12.95 8.13 -20.55
C PHE A 163 14.23 8.49 -19.80
N SER A 164 14.21 9.61 -19.08
CA SER A 164 15.21 9.95 -18.07
C SER A 164 15.03 9.03 -16.85
N GLY A 165 16.00 8.13 -16.64
CA GLY A 165 16.08 7.26 -15.46
C GLY A 165 15.98 5.76 -15.70
N VAL A 166 15.88 5.29 -16.95
CA VAL A 166 15.89 3.85 -17.26
C VAL A 166 17.34 3.35 -17.40
N GLY A 167 17.70 2.32 -16.65
CA GLY A 167 19.03 1.70 -16.72
C GLY A 167 19.23 0.94 -18.03
N ARG A 168 20.47 0.89 -18.54
CA ARG A 168 20.80 0.26 -19.84
C ARG A 168 20.32 -1.19 -19.98
N ASN A 169 20.26 -1.95 -18.88
CA ASN A 169 19.87 -3.36 -18.90
C ASN A 169 18.37 -3.58 -18.60
N ASP A 170 17.62 -2.54 -18.21
CA ASP A 170 16.19 -2.64 -17.89
C ASP A 170 15.35 -2.92 -19.13
N PRO A 171 14.14 -3.50 -18.98
CA PRO A 171 13.19 -3.63 -20.08
C PRO A 171 12.88 -2.26 -20.70
N CYS A 172 12.84 -2.19 -22.03
CA CYS A 172 12.57 -0.95 -22.74
C CYS A 172 11.13 -0.48 -22.47
N PRO A 173 10.93 0.77 -22.00
CA PRO A 173 9.60 1.33 -21.75
C PRO A 173 8.80 1.59 -23.03
N CYS A 174 9.40 1.36 -24.19
CA CYS A 174 8.77 1.41 -25.51
C CYS A 174 7.88 0.20 -25.84
N GLY A 175 7.73 -0.77 -24.92
CA GLY A 175 6.87 -1.94 -25.10
C GLY A 175 7.43 -3.01 -26.04
N SER A 176 8.70 -2.90 -26.48
CA SER A 176 9.30 -3.84 -27.43
C SER A 176 9.73 -5.19 -26.83
N GLY A 177 9.63 -5.36 -25.50
CA GLY A 177 10.13 -6.53 -24.79
C GLY A 177 11.67 -6.67 -24.75
N LYS A 178 12.41 -5.77 -25.40
CA LYS A 178 13.89 -5.80 -25.47
C LYS A 178 14.49 -4.96 -24.33
N LYS A 179 15.72 -5.27 -23.89
CA LYS A 179 16.48 -4.41 -22.95
C LYS A 179 16.72 -3.02 -23.55
N TYR A 180 16.74 -1.96 -22.73
CA TYR A 180 16.88 -0.57 -23.16
C TYR A 180 18.08 -0.36 -24.09
N LYS A 181 19.27 -0.86 -23.73
CA LYS A 181 20.48 -0.81 -24.58
C LYS A 181 20.36 -1.53 -25.93
N LYS A 182 19.40 -2.45 -26.06
CA LYS A 182 19.11 -3.21 -27.29
C LYS A 182 17.88 -2.67 -28.03
N CYS A 183 17.30 -1.55 -27.59
CA CYS A 183 16.14 -0.91 -28.21
C CYS A 183 16.33 0.62 -28.29
N CYS A 184 15.62 1.40 -27.48
CA CYS A 184 15.68 2.87 -27.51
C CYS A 184 17.01 3.46 -27.03
N GLY A 185 17.84 2.68 -26.32
CA GLY A 185 19.16 3.07 -25.85
C GLY A 185 20.31 2.47 -26.66
N ARG A 186 20.07 2.02 -27.90
CA ARG A 186 21.16 1.57 -28.79
C ARG A 186 22.06 2.77 -29.13
N PRO A 187 23.39 2.67 -28.98
CA PRO A 187 24.27 3.60 -29.65
C PRO A 187 24.06 3.45 -31.17
N LYS A 188 23.98 4.58 -31.88
CA LYS A 188 24.10 4.59 -33.34
C LYS A 188 25.54 4.28 -33.73
#